data_AF-A0A2S1PK63-F1
#
_entry.id   AF-A0A2S1PK63-F1
#
_cell.length_a   1.000
_cell.length_b   1.000
_cell.length_c   1.000
_cell.angle_alpha   90.00
_cell.angle_beta   90.00
_cell.angle_gamma   90.00
#
_symmetry.space_group_name_H-M   'P 1'
#
loop_
_entity.id
_entity.type
_entity.pdbx_description
1 polymer ?
#
loop_
_entity_poly.entity_id
_entity_poly.type
_entity_poly.pdbx_seq_one_letter_code
_entity_poly.pdbx_strand_id
1 'polypeptide(L)'
;MDKKYDFSLSYEALTRVCENAICEHIRRAGSLEGLGFALEYTKAYAILEVWSLLAAAGDTFPALIEKDRIYLLQLISGKNNIELH
;
A
#
# COMPACT_ATOMS: atom_id res chain seq x y z
N MET A 1 -22.39 14.76 6.37
CA MET A 1 -21.28 15.72 6.52
C MET A 1 -20.01 14.96 6.23
N ASP A 2 -19.51 15.04 5.00
CA ASP A 2 -18.22 14.46 4.63
C ASP A 2 -17.13 15.38 5.17
N LYS A 3 -16.72 15.14 6.42
CA LYS A 3 -15.54 15.80 6.96
C LYS A 3 -14.33 15.18 6.29
N LYS A 4 -13.81 15.87 5.27
CA LYS A 4 -12.49 15.57 4.69
C LYS A 4 -11.44 15.91 5.73
N TYR A 5 -10.50 15.00 5.95
CA TYR A 5 -9.41 15.18 6.90
C TYR A 5 -8.21 15.79 6.16
N ASP A 6 -7.72 16.91 6.65
CA ASP A 6 -6.45 17.48 6.20
C ASP A 6 -5.33 16.79 6.95
N PHE A 7 -4.49 16.05 6.22
CA PHE A 7 -3.34 15.35 6.79
C PHE A 7 -2.09 16.21 6.60
N SER A 8 -1.20 16.23 7.60
CA SER A 8 0.11 16.89 7.46
C SER A 8 1.00 16.25 6.39
N LEU A 9 0.66 15.04 5.95
CA LEU A 9 1.36 14.27 4.94
C LEU A 9 0.60 14.38 3.61
N SER A 10 1.29 14.74 2.53
CA SER A 10 0.69 14.74 1.19
C SER A 10 0.30 13.32 0.76
N TYR A 11 -0.63 13.21 -0.18
CA TYR A 11 -1.00 11.91 -0.78
C TYR A 11 0.22 11.15 -1.31
N GLU A 12 1.11 11.84 -2.04
CA GLU A 12 2.34 11.22 -2.57
C GLU A 12 3.26 10.70 -1.45
N ALA A 13 3.42 11.47 -0.37
CA ALA A 13 4.22 11.04 0.76
C ALA A 13 3.56 9.88 1.52
N LEU A 14 2.23 9.87 1.64
CA LEU A 14 1.46 8.75 2.20
C LEU A 14 1.66 7.47 1.38
N THR A 15 1.54 7.56 0.06
CA THR A 15 1.73 6.43 -0.86
C THR A 15 3.16 5.91 -0.81
N ARG A 16 4.17 6.80 -0.76
CA ARG A 16 5.57 6.39 -0.65
C ARG A 16 5.90 5.69 0.67
N VAL A 17 5.31 6.15 1.78
CA VAL A 17 5.45 5.48 3.08
C VAL A 17 4.82 4.08 3.02
N CYS A 18 3.65 3.95 2.40
CA CYS A 18 2.98 2.66 2.20
C CYS A 18 3.84 1.69 1.36
N GLU A 19 4.33 2.15 0.21
CA GLU A 19 5.19 1.37 -0.69
C GLU A 19 6.44 0.85 0.03
N ASN A 20 7.15 1.72 0.74
CA ASN A 20 8.36 1.35 1.49
C ASN A 20 8.07 0.30 2.57
N ALA A 21 6.95 0.44 3.28
CA ALA A 21 6.55 -0.50 4.32
C ALA A 21 6.18 -1.88 3.73
N ILE A 22 5.45 -1.90 2.62
CA ILE A 22 5.13 -3.13 1.87
C ILE A 22 6.43 -3.82 1.41
N CYS A 23 7.34 -3.08 0.77
CA CYS A 23 8.63 -3.60 0.32
C CYS A 23 9.44 -4.24 1.46
N GLU A 24 9.46 -3.61 2.64
CA GLU A 24 10.18 -4.15 3.79
C GLU A 24 9.57 -5.45 4.31
N HIS A 25 8.24 -5.58 4.33
CA HIS A 25 7.57 -6.83 4.71
C HIS A 25 7.81 -7.95 3.70
N ILE A 26 7.76 -7.65 2.39
CA ILE A 26 8.09 -8.61 1.33
C ILE A 26 9.54 -9.08 1.49
N ARG A 27 10.48 -8.15 1.71
CA ARG A 27 11.90 -8.47 1.91
C ARG A 27 12.12 -9.39 3.11
N ARG A 28 11.43 -9.14 4.24
CA ARG A 28 11.48 -10.01 5.44
C ARG A 28 10.91 -11.39 5.15
N ALA A 29 9.78 -11.47 4.47
CA ALA A 29 9.13 -12.71 4.10
C ALA A 29 10.05 -13.62 3.27
N GLY A 30 10.89 -13.06 2.39
CA GLY A 30 11.84 -13.82 1.57
C GLY A 30 12.89 -14.64 2.35
N SER A 31 13.01 -14.44 3.67
CA SER A 31 13.90 -15.19 4.56
C SER A 31 13.16 -16.11 5.55
N LEU A 32 11.83 -16.18 5.46
CA LEU A 32 10.96 -16.89 6.40
C LEU A 32 10.16 -18.00 5.69
N GLU A 33 9.76 -19.00 6.45
CA GLU A 33 8.88 -20.09 6.00
C GLU A 33 7.66 -20.22 6.91
N GLY A 34 6.64 -20.93 6.44
CA GLY A 34 5.44 -21.27 7.21
C GLY A 34 4.72 -20.04 7.78
N LEU A 35 4.50 -20.05 9.10
CA LEU A 35 3.76 -18.98 9.78
C LEU A 35 4.45 -17.62 9.68
N GLY A 36 5.78 -17.57 9.70
CA GLY A 36 6.55 -16.32 9.61
C GLY A 36 6.34 -15.64 8.25
N PHE A 37 6.40 -16.42 7.17
CA PHE A 37 6.09 -15.95 5.83
C PHE A 37 4.66 -15.41 5.73
N ALA A 38 3.67 -16.19 6.18
CA ALA A 38 2.25 -15.81 6.12
C ALA A 38 1.95 -14.53 6.93
N LEU A 39 2.62 -14.36 8.07
CA LEU A 39 2.47 -13.18 8.92
C LEU A 39 3.00 -11.91 8.24
N GLU A 40 4.18 -11.95 7.61
CA GLU A 40 4.72 -10.77 6.93
C GLU A 40 3.85 -10.34 5.73
N TYR A 41 3.31 -11.29 4.97
CA TYR A 41 2.35 -10.98 3.90
C TYR A 41 1.05 -10.39 4.44
N THR A 42 0.53 -10.91 5.55
CA THR A 42 -0.68 -10.37 6.20
C THR A 42 -0.46 -8.91 6.64
N LYS A 43 0.72 -8.58 7.17
CA LYS A 43 1.08 -7.20 7.53
C LYS A 43 1.13 -6.29 6.30
N ALA A 44 1.69 -6.76 5.19
CA ALA A 44 1.73 -6.00 3.93
C ALA A 44 0.31 -5.66 3.42
N TYR A 45 -0.61 -6.63 3.45
CA TYR A 45 -2.02 -6.39 3.11
C TYR A 45 -2.72 -5.43 4.08
N ALA A 46 -2.45 -5.54 5.39
CA ALA A 46 -3.02 -4.63 6.38
C ALA A 46 -2.56 -3.17 6.16
N ILE A 47 -1.30 -2.97 5.78
CA ILE A 47 -0.76 -1.64 5.44
C ILE A 47 -1.46 -1.05 4.21
N LEU A 48 -1.67 -1.86 3.17
CA LEU A 48 -2.41 -1.43 1.97
C LEU A 48 -3.84 -1.00 2.31
N GLU A 49 -4.53 -1.74 3.19
CA GLU A 49 -5.89 -1.41 3.62
C GLU A 49 -5.93 -0.08 4.39
N VAL A 50 -5.00 0.11 5.34
CA VAL A 50 -4.89 1.36 6.10
C VAL A 50 -4.58 2.54 5.17
N TRP A 51 -3.67 2.37 4.21
CA TRP A 51 -3.40 3.40 3.20
C TRP A 51 -4.64 3.74 2.39
N SER A 52 -5.44 2.74 1.98
CA SER A 52 -6.65 2.95 1.18
C SER A 52 -7.69 3.79 1.93
N LEU A 53 -7.87 3.53 3.23
CA LEU A 53 -8.76 4.29 4.10
C LEU A 53 -8.27 5.74 4.29
N LEU A 54 -6.96 5.93 4.52
CA LEU A 54 -6.37 7.26 4.68
C LEU A 54 -6.44 8.08 3.38
N ALA A 55 -6.15 7.44 2.24
CA ALA A 55 -6.26 8.05 0.93
C ALA A 55 -7.70 8.52 0.62
N ALA A 56 -8.69 7.68 0.92
CA ALA A 56 -10.11 7.99 0.71
C ALA A 56 -10.63 9.08 1.66
N ALA A 57 -10.04 9.19 2.86
CA ALA A 57 -10.37 10.25 3.82
C ALA A 57 -9.76 11.62 3.46
N GLY A 58 -8.71 11.62 2.63
CA GLY A 58 -8.09 12.82 2.08
C GLY A 58 -8.83 13.37 0.87
N ASP A 59 -8.45 14.55 0.39
CA ASP A 59 -9.07 15.20 -0.78
C ASP A 59 -8.50 14.69 -2.12
N THR A 60 -8.27 13.38 -2.24
CA THR A 60 -7.66 12.77 -3.43
C THR A 60 -8.70 12.18 -4.38
N PHE A 61 -8.46 12.26 -5.68
CA PHE A 61 -9.37 11.76 -6.71
C PHE A 61 -9.52 10.23 -6.65
N PRO A 62 -10.75 9.67 -6.57
CA PRO A 62 -10.96 8.22 -6.40
C PRO A 62 -10.28 7.33 -7.45
N ALA A 63 -10.21 7.77 -8.72
CA ALA A 63 -9.56 6.97 -9.76
C ALA A 63 -8.04 6.88 -9.60
N LEU A 64 -7.41 7.91 -9.00
CA LEU A 64 -5.99 7.87 -8.67
C LEU A 64 -5.74 6.87 -7.54
N ILE A 65 -6.58 6.89 -6.50
CA ILE A 65 -6.51 5.93 -5.38
C ILE A 65 -6.62 4.50 -5.89
N GLU A 66 -7.58 4.20 -6.78
CA GLU A 66 -7.74 2.84 -7.29
C GLU A 66 -6.55 2.41 -8.16
N LYS A 67 -6.01 3.30 -9.00
CA LYS A 67 -4.80 3.03 -9.78
C LYS A 67 -3.63 2.64 -8.87
N ASP A 68 -3.36 3.46 -7.84
CA ASP A 68 -2.24 3.23 -6.93
C ASP A 68 -2.47 2.00 -6.05
N ARG A 69 -3.73 1.72 -5.68
CA ARG A 69 -4.10 0.49 -4.96
C ARG A 69 -3.77 -0.76 -5.76
N ILE A 70 -4.10 -0.78 -7.06
CA ILE A 70 -3.79 -1.89 -7.96
C ILE A 70 -2.26 -2.09 -8.06
N TYR A 71 -1.51 -1.00 -8.21
CA TYR A 71 -0.05 -1.04 -8.22
C TYR A 71 0.54 -1.65 -6.93
N LEU A 72 0.11 -1.16 -5.75
CA LEU A 72 0.57 -1.68 -4.47
C LEU A 72 0.17 -3.15 -4.25
N LEU A 73 -1.00 -3.56 -4.73
CA LEU A 73 -1.45 -4.95 -4.69
C LEU A 73 -0.58 -5.87 -5.57
N GLN A 74 -0.17 -5.39 -6.75
CA GLN A 74 0.74 -6.11 -7.63
C GLN A 74 2.12 -6.29 -7.01
N LEU A 75 2.62 -5.26 -6.32
CA LEU A 75 3.85 -5.30 -5.55
C LEU A 75 3.81 -6.40 -4.48
N ILE A 76 2.74 -6.46 -3.68
CA ILE A 76 2.53 -7.54 -2.69
C ILE A 76 2.47 -8.91 -3.38
N SER A 77 1.77 -9.01 -4.50
CA SER A 77 1.58 -10.27 -5.23
C SER A 77 2.84 -10.78 -5.94
N GLY A 78 3.95 -10.03 -5.93
CA GLY A 78 5.16 -10.36 -6.66
C GLY A 78 4.99 -10.35 -8.19
N LYS A 79 3.91 -9.75 -8.70
CA LYS A 79 3.64 -9.64 -10.14
C LYS A 79 4.31 -8.37 -10.67
N ASN A 80 5.63 -8.39 -10.79
CA ASN A 80 6.42 -7.31 -11.39
C ASN A 80 6.34 -7.31 -12.93
N ASN A 81 5.14 -7.30 -13.50
CA ASN A 81 4.93 -7.15 -14.94
C ASN A 81 4.03 -5.95 -15.22
N ILE A 82 4.47 -4.72 -14.91
CA ILE A 82 4.02 -3.53 -15.64
C ILE A 82 5.20 -2.57 -15.76
N GLU A 83 5.86 -2.58 -16.92
CA GLU A 83 6.57 -1.40 -17.43
C GLU A 83 5.56 -0.26 -17.51
N LEU A 84 5.79 0.80 -16.74
CA LEU A 84 5.11 2.07 -16.92
C LEU A 84 5.79 2.80 -18.08
N HIS A 85 5.18 2.73 -19.27
CA HIS A 85 5.41 3.68 -20.37
C HIS A 85 4.35 4.77 -20.33
#